data_AF-A0A380TGC5-F1
#
_entry.id   AF-A0A380TGC5-F1
#
_cell.length_a   1.000
_cell.length_b   1.000
_cell.length_c   1.000
_cell.angle_alpha   90.00
_cell.angle_beta   90.00
_cell.angle_gamma   90.00
#
_symmetry.space_group_name_H-M   'P 1'
#
loop_
_entity.id
_entity.type
_entity.pdbx_description
1 polymer ?
#
loop_
_entity_poly.entity_id
_entity_poly.type
_entity_poly.pdbx_seq_one_letter_code
_entity_poly.pdbx_strand_id
1 'polypeptide(L)' 'MAVHDIMITEPHPCRRGFFRRIYARVQISNAGAYWIWRQIDEHGLPLTDAERPFDSEDAALNDAIQQLNGSAVAI' A
#
# COMPACT_ATOMS: atom_id res chain seq x y z
N MET A 1 -9.19 1.27 -11.84
CA MET A 1 -8.53 1.69 -10.59
C MET A 1 -8.96 0.71 -9.54
N ALA A 2 -8.03 -0.04 -8.97
CA ALA A 2 -8.27 -0.99 -7.89
C ALA A 2 -7.79 -0.37 -6.58
N VAL A 3 -8.51 -0.60 -5.48
CA VAL A 3 -8.10 -0.18 -4.14
C VAL A 3 -7.98 -1.43 -3.28
N HIS A 4 -6.83 -1.58 -2.63
CA HIS A 4 -6.54 -2.69 -1.74
C HIS A 4 -6.22 -2.16 -0.34
N ASP A 5 -6.78 -2.80 0.67
CA ASP A 5 -6.40 -2.56 2.06
C ASP A 5 -5.24 -3.49 2.44
N ILE A 6 -4.13 -2.90 2.86
CA ILE A 6 -2.91 -3.60 3.29
C ILE A 6 -2.79 -3.44 4.79
N MET A 7 -2.66 -4.56 5.49
CA MET A 7 -2.43 -4.58 6.92
C MET A 7 -0.94 -4.46 7.20
N ILE A 8 -0.54 -3.32 7.72
CA ILE A 8 0.84 -3.03 8.10
C ILE A 8 1.07 -3.28 9.59
N THR A 9 2.22 -3.87 9.89
CA THR A 9 2.59 -4.20 11.27
C THR A 9 3.74 -3.31 11.69
N GLU A 10 3.43 -2.19 12.35
CA GLU A 10 4.44 -1.20 12.69
C GLU A 10 4.83 -1.31 14.17
N PRO A 11 6.13 -1.30 14.52
CA PRO A 11 6.56 -1.25 15.91
C PRO A 11 6.05 0.05 16.55
N HIS A 12 5.32 -0.05 17.65
CA HIS A 12 4.75 1.11 18.30
C HIS A 12 5.87 1.98 18.89
N PRO A 13 5.96 3.28 18.53
CA PRO A 13 7.06 4.16 18.99
C PRO A 13 7.19 4.24 20.52
N CYS A 14 6.10 4.03 21.27
CA CYS A 14 6.07 4.25 22.71
C CYS A 14 6.18 2.96 23.56
N ARG A 15 6.07 1.77 22.96
CA ARG A 15 6.21 0.49 23.67
C ARG A 15 7.07 -0.47 22.88
N ARG A 16 8.30 -0.65 23.37
CA ARG A 16 9.24 -1.66 22.89
C ARG A 16 8.59 -3.05 22.98
N GLY A 17 8.41 -3.71 21.84
CA GLY A 17 7.77 -5.04 21.73
C GLY A 17 6.26 -5.03 21.48
N PHE A 18 5.63 -3.87 21.33
CA PHE A 18 4.21 -3.77 20.95
C PHE A 18 4.11 -3.47 19.46
N PHE A 19 3.51 -4.37 18.69
CA PHE A 19 3.26 -4.18 17.26
C PHE A 19 1.83 -3.70 17.09
N ARG A 20 1.65 -2.51 16.51
CA ARG A 20 0.31 -2.06 16.10
C ARG A 20 0.03 -2.57 14.70
N ARG A 21 -1.16 -3.12 14.52
CA ARG A 21 -1.70 -3.48 13.22
C ARG A 21 -2.51 -2.29 12.75
N ILE A 22 -2.02 -1.63 11.71
CA ILE A 22 -2.70 -0.52 11.06
C ILE A 22 -3.10 -0.94 9.65
N TYR A 23 -4.18 -0.38 9.13
CA TYR A 23 -4.62 -0.63 7.76
C TYR A 23 -4.21 0.58 6.91
N ALA A 24 -3.45 0.32 5.86
CA ALA A 24 -3.09 1.31 4.85
C ALA A 24 -3.87 0.98 3.57
N ARG A 25 -4.49 1.98 2.96
CA ARG A 25 -5.13 1.82 1.65
C ARG A 25 -4.12 2.09 0.56
N VAL A 26 -4.08 1.23 -0.43
CA VAL A 26 -3.26 1.39 -1.62
C VAL A 26 -4.17 1.41 -2.83
N GLN A 27 -4.05 2.47 -3.63
CA GLN A 27 -4.73 2.56 -4.90
C GLN A 27 -3.77 2.18 -6.01
N ILE A 28 -4.18 1.19 -6.81
CA ILE A 28 -3.51 0.78 -8.03
C ILE A 28 -4.25 1.39 -9.22
N SER A 29 -3.52 2.18 -10.00
CA SER A 29 -4.03 2.88 -11.17
C SER A 29 -3.23 2.48 -12.40
N ASN A 30 -3.94 2.21 -13.50
CA ASN A 30 -3.31 1.98 -14.79
C ASN A 30 -3.15 3.34 -15.50
N ALA A 31 -1.91 3.73 -15.78
CA ALA A 31 -1.53 4.96 -16.47
C ALA A 31 -1.47 4.78 -18.01
N GLY A 32 -2.11 3.73 -18.54
CA GLY A 32 -2.21 3.41 -19.96
C GLY A 32 -1.21 2.35 -20.40
N ALA A 33 0.09 2.63 -20.23
CA ALA A 33 1.17 1.71 -20.61
C ALA A 33 1.78 0.96 -19.42
N TYR A 34 1.52 1.43 -18.19
CA TYR A 34 2.10 0.90 -16.96
C TYR A 34 1.13 1.07 -15.80
N TRP A 35 1.33 0.27 -14.77
CA TRP A 35 0.62 0.28 -13.51
C TRP A 35 1.43 1.06 -12.49
N ILE A 36 0.75 1.89 -11.72
CA ILE A 36 1.33 2.59 -10.58
C ILE A 36 0.48 2.29 -9.36
N TRP A 37 1.14 2.20 -8.21
CA TRP A 37 0.46 2.17 -6.93
C TRP A 37 0.80 3.44 -6.15
N ARG A 38 -0.14 3.87 -5.31
CA ARG A 38 0.05 4.97 -4.37
C ARG A 38 -0.67 4.66 -3.08
N GLN A 39 -0.08 5.01 -1.95
CA GLN A 39 -0.79 4.94 -0.68
C GLN A 39 -1.80 6.09 -0.63
N ILE A 40 -3.03 5.77 -0.26
CA ILE A 40 -4.10 6.73 -0.05
C ILE A 40 -4.56 6.67 1.41
N ASP A 41 -5.01 7.80 1.91
CA ASP A 41 -5.61 7.91 3.23
C ASP A 41 -7.07 7.41 3.23
N GLU A 42 -7.72 7.41 4.39
CA GLU A 42 -9.13 7.09 4.58
C GLU A 42 -10.04 7.97 3.71
N HIS A 43 -9.60 9.22 3.48
CA HIS A 43 -10.27 10.20 2.62
C HIS A 43 -9.96 10.04 1.13
N GLY A 44 -9.14 9.06 0.74
CA GLY A 44 -8.73 8.83 -0.66
C GLY A 44 -7.67 9.82 -1.15
N LEU A 45 -7.07 10.60 -0.24
CA LEU A 45 -5.99 11.52 -0.56
C LEU A 45 -4.67 10.75 -0.69
N PRO A 46 -3.87 10.99 -1.75
CA PRO A 46 -2.56 10.37 -1.88
C PRO A 46 -1.63 10.84 -0.76
N LEU A 47 -1.14 9.89 0.04
CA LEU A 47 -0.13 10.13 1.08
C LEU A 47 1.28 10.01 0.52
N THR A 48 1.47 9.20 -0.52
CA THR A 48 2.73 9.03 -1.24
C THR A 48 2.57 9.26 -2.73
N ASP A 49 3.67 9.69 -3.35
CA ASP A 49 3.77 9.79 -4.80
C ASP A 49 3.87 8.40 -5.43
N ALA A 50 3.46 8.30 -6.69
CA ALA A 50 3.55 7.04 -7.44
C ALA A 50 5.03 6.71 -7.71
N GLU A 51 5.60 5.79 -6.94
CA GLU A 51 7.05 5.60 -6.94
C GLU A 51 7.59 4.87 -8.18
N ARG A 52 6.81 3.96 -8.78
CA ARG A 52 7.29 3.18 -9.93
C ARG A 52 6.21 2.75 -10.91
N PRO A 53 6.53 2.76 -12.22
CA PRO A 53 5.77 2.06 -13.23
C PRO A 53 6.05 0.54 -13.16
N PHE A 54 4.98 -0.26 -13.22
CA PHE A 54 4.99 -1.71 -13.22
C PHE A 54 4.23 -2.25 -14.43
N ASP A 55 4.59 -3.43 -14.92
CA ASP A 55 3.91 -4.04 -16.07
C ASP A 55 2.54 -4.65 -15.73
N SER A 56 2.30 -4.98 -14.46
CA SER A 56 1.08 -5.66 -13.98
C SER A 56 0.56 -5.06 -12.68
N GLU A 57 -0.77 -5.14 -12.48
CA GLU A 57 -1.44 -4.77 -11.22
C GLU A 57 -0.85 -5.54 -10.03
N ASP A 58 -0.65 -6.85 -10.19
CA ASP A 58 -0.12 -7.74 -9.16
C ASP A 58 1.33 -7.37 -8.76
N ALA A 59 2.15 -6.96 -9.74
CA ALA A 59 3.51 -6.49 -9.48
C ALA A 59 3.52 -5.18 -8.68
N ALA A 60 2.62 -4.25 -9.03
CA ALA A 60 2.44 -3.01 -8.28
C ALA A 60 1.93 -3.28 -6.85
N LEU A 61 1.00 -4.23 -6.68
CA LEU A 61 0.51 -4.62 -5.35
C LEU A 61 1.62 -5.24 -4.50
N ASN A 62 2.40 -6.17 -5.07
CA ASN A 62 3.46 -6.86 -4.34
C ASN A 62 4.55 -5.89 -3.87
N ASP A 63 4.96 -4.96 -4.74
CA ASP A 63 5.88 -3.89 -4.38
C ASP A 63 5.33 -3.03 -3.24
N ALA A 64 4.06 -2.63 -3.30
CA ALA A 64 3.39 -1.89 -2.22
C ALA A 64 3.41 -2.64 -0.88
N ILE A 65 3.13 -3.95 -0.90
CA ILE A 65 3.18 -4.81 0.30
C ILE A 65 4.60 -4.83 0.89
N GLN A 66 5.61 -5.03 0.03
CA GLN A 66 7.02 -5.06 0.46
C GLN A 66 7.44 -3.72 1.06
N GLN A 67 7.09 -2.61 0.41
CA GLN A 67 7.53 -1.28 0.84
C GLN A 67 6.90 -0.87 2.16
N LEU A 68 5.61 -1.19 2.33
CA LEU A 68 4.86 -0.89 3.53
C LEU A 68 5.18 -1.89 4.67
N ASN A 69 6.01 -2.92 4.45
CA ASN A 69 6.21 -4.04 5.38
C ASN A 69 4.88 -4.67 5.83
N GLY A 70 3.92 -4.75 4.91
CA GLY A 70 2.56 -5.16 5.18
C GLY A 70 2.24 -6.58 4.71
N SER A 71 0.97 -6.94 4.85
CA SER A 71 0.35 -8.08 4.20
C SER A 71 -0.96 -7.61 3.58
N ALA A 72 -1.19 -7.91 2.29
CA ALA A 72 -2.44 -7.55 1.63
C ALA A 72 -3.61 -8.32 2.27
N VAL A 73 -4.67 -7.60 2.58
CA VAL A 73 -5.92 -8.19 3.06
C VAL A 73 -6.84 -8.32 1.86
N ALA A 74 -7.08 -9.56 1.43
CA ALA A 74 -8.17 -9.85 0.51
C ALA A 74 -9.50 -9.76 1.28
N ILE A 75 -10.31 -8.75 0.96
CA ILE A 75 -11.70 -8.59 1.42
C ILE A 75 -12.65 -9.18 0.39
#